data_AF-A0A0S8DAD1-F1
#
_entry.id   AF-A0A0S8DAD1-F1
#
_cell.length_a   1.000
_cell.length_b   1.000
_cell.length_c   1.000
_cell.angle_alpha   90.00
_cell.angle_beta   90.00
_cell.angle_gamma   90.00
#
_symmetry.space_group_name_H-M   'P 1'
#
loop_
_entity.id
_entity.type
_entity.pdbx_description
1 polymer ?
#
loop_
_entity_poly.entity_id
_entity_poly.type
_entity_poly.pdbx_seq_one_letter_code
_entity_poly.pdbx_strand_id
1 'polypeptide(L)'
;KAYAKKRDFTKAEEIAEKISDEGWKSKAFAEIAKSYAEKGDFTKALTITKKISSETNKSWAFAEIAKSYAEKGDFTKALTITKKISSETHKSYAFAEIAKAYAKKGDFTKAEEIAKKISNETHKSYAFAEIAKAYAKKRDFTKALEIAEKISDEGWKSRAFAHIAKSYAEKGDFTKALTITKKISSETHKSWAFKRIAKSYAEKGDFTKALTITKKISSETHKSYVFAYIAKAYAKKRDFTKALEITEKISDNYWKSYVFAYIAKAYAKKGDFTKALTIAEKISNETNKSYAFEEIAKAYAKKEFKKSKRN
;
A
#
# COMPACT_ATOMS: atom_id res chain seq x y z
N LYS A 1 -11.88 4.64 26.74
CA LYS A 1 -10.72 3.71 26.60
C LYS A 1 -11.25 2.27 26.58
N ALA A 2 -11.97 1.93 25.52
CA ALA A 2 -12.70 0.67 25.39
C ALA A 2 -11.74 -0.48 25.04
N TYR A 3 -11.81 -1.55 25.84
CA TYR A 3 -11.56 -2.94 25.48
C TYR A 3 -10.68 -3.16 24.24
N ALA A 4 -9.36 -3.11 24.45
CA ALA A 4 -8.46 -3.91 23.62
C ALA A 4 -8.82 -5.38 23.88
N LYS A 5 -9.74 -5.93 23.07
CA LYS A 5 -10.16 -7.35 23.09
C LYS A 5 -8.90 -8.20 23.24
N LYS A 6 -8.67 -8.73 24.46
CA LYS A 6 -7.88 -9.94 24.66
C LYS A 6 -8.53 -10.96 23.73
N ARG A 7 -7.96 -11.18 22.54
CA ARG A 7 -8.34 -12.32 21.71
C ARG A 7 -7.93 -13.53 22.52
N ASP A 8 -8.93 -14.10 23.20
CA ASP A 8 -8.75 -15.31 23.96
C ASP A 8 -8.71 -16.47 22.98
N PHE A 9 -7.50 -16.77 22.53
CA PHE A 9 -7.23 -17.86 21.61
C PHE A 9 -7.48 -19.23 22.27
N THR A 10 -7.61 -19.30 23.61
CA THR A 10 -7.93 -20.54 24.35
C THR A 10 -9.27 -21.11 23.90
N LYS A 11 -10.29 -20.27 23.73
CA LYS A 11 -11.59 -20.71 23.20
C LYS A 11 -11.49 -21.22 21.76
N ALA A 12 -10.60 -20.65 20.95
CA ALA A 12 -10.36 -21.14 19.60
C ALA A 12 -9.69 -22.52 19.61
N GLU A 13 -8.76 -22.76 20.54
CA GLU A 13 -8.17 -24.07 20.75
C GLU A 13 -9.20 -25.11 21.18
N GLU A 14 -10.04 -24.80 22.17
CA GLU A 14 -11.12 -25.70 22.63
C GLU A 14 -12.09 -26.06 21.50
N ILE A 15 -12.44 -25.10 20.63
CA ILE A 15 -13.28 -25.35 19.47
C ILE A 15 -12.55 -26.22 18.45
N ALA A 16 -11.26 -25.97 18.20
CA ALA A 16 -10.45 -26.78 17.29
C ALA A 16 -10.32 -28.24 17.78
N GLU A 17 -10.26 -28.47 19.09
CA GLU A 17 -10.22 -29.83 19.65
C GLU A 17 -11.47 -30.65 19.33
N LYS A 18 -12.63 -30.00 19.17
CA LYS A 18 -13.92 -30.64 18.85
C LYS A 18 -14.09 -31.00 17.39
N ILE A 19 -13.15 -30.61 16.51
CA ILE A 19 -13.22 -30.95 15.09
C ILE A 19 -12.85 -32.42 14.93
N SER A 20 -13.78 -33.25 14.46
CA SER A 20 -13.54 -34.69 14.27
C SER A 20 -12.67 -35.03 13.06
N ASP A 21 -12.72 -34.21 12.00
CA ASP A 21 -11.88 -34.41 10.82
C ASP A 21 -10.46 -33.89 11.06
N GLU A 22 -9.47 -34.77 10.96
CA GLU A 22 -8.07 -34.46 11.25
C GLU A 22 -7.45 -33.42 10.31
N GLY A 23 -7.91 -33.35 9.05
CA GLY A 23 -7.46 -32.37 8.07
C GLY A 23 -7.92 -30.97 8.45
N TRP A 24 -9.21 -30.82 8.76
CA TRP A 24 -9.80 -29.57 9.22
C TRP A 24 -9.28 -29.16 10.60
N LYS A 25 -9.09 -30.12 11.52
CA LYS A 25 -8.49 -29.89 12.85
C LYS A 25 -7.06 -29.36 12.72
N SER A 26 -6.25 -29.99 11.89
CA SER A 26 -4.89 -29.54 11.58
C SER A 26 -4.85 -28.12 11.02
N LYS A 27 -5.75 -27.81 10.08
CA LYS A 27 -5.85 -26.46 9.49
C LYS A 27 -6.23 -25.41 10.55
N ALA A 28 -7.19 -25.73 11.43
CA ALA A 28 -7.61 -24.86 12.51
C ALA A 28 -6.45 -24.55 13.48
N PHE A 29 -5.70 -25.57 13.92
CA PHE A 29 -4.53 -25.35 14.77
C PHE A 29 -3.42 -24.56 14.09
N ALA A 30 -3.22 -24.75 12.78
CA ALA A 30 -2.24 -23.96 12.05
C ALA A 30 -2.60 -22.45 12.04
N GLU A 31 -3.88 -22.11 11.85
CA GLU A 31 -4.37 -20.72 11.93
C GLU A 31 -4.26 -20.14 13.34
N ILE A 32 -4.49 -20.96 14.38
CA ILE A 32 -4.30 -20.56 15.78
C ILE A 32 -2.82 -20.28 16.06
N ALA A 33 -1.91 -21.15 15.59
CA ALA A 33 -0.46 -20.96 15.75
C ALA A 33 0.01 -19.65 15.08
N LYS A 34 -0.43 -19.39 13.84
CA LYS A 34 -0.20 -18.11 13.16
C LYS A 34 -0.69 -16.93 13.98
N SER A 35 -1.93 -16.99 14.49
CA SER A 35 -2.53 -15.91 15.27
C SER A 35 -1.74 -15.59 16.56
N TYR A 36 -1.23 -16.62 17.25
CA TYR A 36 -0.34 -16.45 18.39
C TYR A 36 0.98 -15.78 18.00
N ALA A 37 1.59 -16.19 16.88
CA ALA A 37 2.84 -15.63 16.39
C ALA A 37 2.71 -14.15 16.00
N GLU A 38 1.63 -13.78 15.30
CA GLU A 38 1.31 -12.39 14.95
C GLU A 38 1.21 -11.53 16.23
N LYS A 39 0.55 -12.03 17.28
CA LYS A 39 0.48 -11.37 18.60
C LYS A 39 1.82 -11.32 19.33
N GLY A 40 2.74 -12.24 19.05
CA GLY A 40 4.08 -12.32 19.66
C GLY A 40 4.20 -13.31 20.79
N ASP A 41 3.16 -14.11 21.02
CA ASP A 41 3.23 -15.25 21.91
C ASP A 41 3.81 -16.45 21.15
N PHE A 42 5.09 -16.37 20.85
CA PHE A 42 5.77 -17.38 20.06
C PHE A 42 5.88 -18.73 20.78
N THR A 43 5.92 -18.70 22.12
CA THR A 43 5.90 -19.91 22.94
C THR A 43 4.61 -20.67 22.72
N LYS A 44 3.45 -20.01 22.83
CA LYS A 44 2.17 -20.66 22.53
C LYS A 44 2.07 -21.07 21.06
N ALA A 45 2.47 -20.21 20.13
CA ALA A 45 2.47 -20.56 18.71
C ALA A 45 3.20 -21.88 18.44
N LEU A 46 4.41 -22.04 18.98
CA LEU A 46 5.20 -23.26 18.84
C LEU A 46 4.58 -24.46 19.56
N THR A 47 3.96 -24.26 20.73
CA THR A 47 3.22 -25.34 21.40
C THR A 47 2.06 -25.84 20.56
N ILE A 48 1.30 -24.95 19.92
CA ILE A 48 0.18 -25.34 19.06
C ILE A 48 0.64 -26.12 17.83
N THR A 49 1.83 -25.85 17.28
CA THR A 49 2.33 -26.66 16.15
C THR A 49 2.47 -28.15 16.46
N LYS A 50 2.59 -28.53 17.74
CA LYS A 50 2.62 -29.94 18.17
C LYS A 50 1.27 -30.65 18.02
N LYS A 51 0.16 -29.90 17.98
CA LYS A 51 -1.20 -30.41 17.78
C LYS A 51 -1.60 -30.56 16.31
N ILE A 52 -0.73 -30.18 15.38
CA ILE A 52 -1.00 -30.26 13.94
C ILE A 52 -0.50 -31.62 13.42
N SER A 53 -1.43 -32.48 12.97
CA SER A 53 -1.12 -33.80 12.44
C SER A 53 -0.67 -33.75 10.97
N SER A 54 -1.25 -32.86 10.16
CA SER A 54 -0.86 -32.66 8.76
C SER A 54 0.49 -31.96 8.62
N GLU A 55 1.46 -32.62 7.98
CA GLU A 55 2.80 -32.06 7.75
C GLU A 55 2.81 -30.82 6.85
N THR A 56 1.89 -30.73 5.88
CA THR A 56 1.73 -29.53 5.05
C THR A 56 1.23 -28.35 5.89
N ASN A 57 0.21 -28.56 6.74
CA ASN A 57 -0.31 -27.50 7.63
C ASN A 57 0.71 -27.11 8.70
N LYS A 58 1.49 -28.07 9.21
CA LYS A 58 2.57 -27.82 10.18
C LYS A 58 3.69 -27.01 9.56
N SER A 59 4.11 -27.36 8.33
CA SER A 59 5.08 -26.57 7.56
C SER A 59 4.61 -25.14 7.33
N TRP A 60 3.34 -24.96 6.96
CA TRP A 60 2.74 -23.64 6.80
C TRP A 60 2.74 -22.84 8.12
N ALA A 61 2.34 -23.46 9.24
CA ALA A 61 2.37 -22.82 10.56
C ALA A 61 3.78 -22.37 10.96
N PHE A 62 4.80 -23.22 10.76
CA PHE A 62 6.19 -22.83 11.01
C PHE A 62 6.64 -21.69 10.10
N ALA A 63 6.22 -21.66 8.83
CA ALA A 63 6.54 -20.55 7.93
C ALA A 63 5.95 -19.20 8.41
N GLU A 64 4.70 -19.19 8.87
CA GLU A 64 4.07 -17.98 9.42
C GLU A 64 4.70 -17.56 10.76
N ILE A 65 5.14 -18.51 11.59
CA ILE A 65 5.91 -18.22 12.81
C ILE A 65 7.26 -17.58 12.46
N ALA A 66 7.98 -18.13 11.48
CA ALA A 66 9.27 -17.60 11.03
C ALA A 66 9.13 -16.16 10.50
N LYS A 67 8.12 -15.92 9.64
CA LYS A 67 7.76 -14.58 9.17
C LYS A 67 7.48 -13.63 10.33
N SER A 68 6.67 -14.04 11.32
CA SER A 68 6.33 -13.21 12.47
C SER A 68 7.55 -12.85 13.33
N TYR A 69 8.49 -13.78 13.52
CA TYR A 69 9.78 -13.50 14.16
C TYR A 69 10.59 -12.45 13.37
N ALA A 70 10.68 -12.62 12.04
CA ALA A 70 11.42 -11.71 11.17
C ALA A 70 10.82 -10.29 11.16
N GLU A 71 9.49 -10.16 11.13
CA GLU A 71 8.80 -8.86 11.21
C GLU A 71 9.08 -8.13 12.53
N LYS A 72 9.28 -8.87 13.62
CA LYS A 72 9.69 -8.33 14.94
C LYS A 72 11.20 -8.11 15.06
N GLY A 73 11.98 -8.51 14.06
CA GLY A 73 13.43 -8.33 14.01
C GLY A 73 14.24 -9.43 14.68
N ASP A 74 13.62 -10.50 15.16
CA ASP A 74 14.32 -11.67 15.69
C ASP A 74 14.68 -12.63 14.55
N PHE A 75 15.63 -12.22 13.73
CA PHE A 75 16.02 -12.97 12.53
C PHE A 75 16.68 -14.31 12.84
N THR A 76 17.40 -14.40 13.97
CA THR A 76 18.03 -15.65 14.42
C THR A 76 16.98 -16.72 14.69
N LYS A 77 15.92 -16.38 15.43
CA LYS A 77 14.81 -17.33 15.65
C LYS A 77 14.04 -17.60 14.38
N ALA A 78 13.80 -16.58 13.54
CA ALA A 78 13.14 -16.79 12.24
C ALA A 78 13.86 -17.85 11.39
N LEU A 79 15.19 -17.71 11.23
CA LEU A 79 16.03 -18.66 10.49
C LEU A 79 16.15 -20.03 11.18
N THR A 80 16.02 -20.08 12.51
CA THR A 80 15.99 -21.35 13.24
C THR A 80 14.69 -22.11 12.96
N ILE A 81 13.55 -21.40 12.90
CA ILE A 81 12.26 -22.02 12.59
C ILE A 81 12.20 -22.56 11.17
N THR A 82 12.88 -21.94 10.19
CA THR A 82 12.88 -22.46 8.81
C THR A 82 13.48 -23.87 8.70
N LYS A 83 14.36 -24.27 9.62
CA LYS A 83 14.91 -25.64 9.69
C LYS A 83 13.85 -26.69 10.04
N LYS A 84 12.72 -26.28 10.64
CA LYS A 84 11.59 -27.15 11.01
C LYS A 84 10.56 -27.29 9.90
N ILE A 85 10.71 -26.58 8.78
CA ILE A 85 9.79 -26.62 7.65
C ILE A 85 10.21 -27.74 6.70
N SER A 86 9.35 -28.75 6.56
CA SER A 86 9.58 -29.90 5.67
C SER A 86 9.17 -29.60 4.23
N SER A 87 8.12 -28.82 4.01
CA SER A 87 7.67 -28.41 2.67
C SER A 87 8.57 -27.34 2.06
N GLU A 88 9.16 -27.63 0.90
CA GLU A 88 10.09 -26.72 0.22
C GLU A 88 9.43 -25.40 -0.22
N THR A 89 8.17 -25.45 -0.67
CA THR A 89 7.38 -24.26 -1.01
C THR A 89 7.18 -23.36 0.21
N HIS A 90 6.82 -23.93 1.36
CA HIS A 90 6.64 -23.17 2.60
C HIS A 90 7.97 -22.64 3.16
N LYS A 91 9.06 -23.40 2.99
CA LYS A 91 10.41 -22.95 3.37
C LYS A 91 10.85 -21.78 2.50
N SER A 92 10.63 -21.85 1.19
CA SER A 92 10.86 -20.77 0.24
C SER A 92 10.06 -19.51 0.59
N TYR A 93 8.78 -19.65 0.94
CA TYR A 93 7.96 -18.54 1.45
C TYR A 93 8.54 -17.91 2.72
N ALA A 94 8.92 -18.73 3.71
CA ALA A 94 9.53 -18.23 4.94
C ALA A 94 10.83 -17.46 4.69
N PHE A 95 11.72 -17.99 3.85
CA PHE A 95 12.94 -17.28 3.45
C PHE A 95 12.65 -15.97 2.72
N ALA A 96 11.64 -15.93 1.83
CA ALA A 96 11.26 -14.70 1.14
C ALA A 96 10.77 -13.61 2.10
N GLU A 97 9.95 -13.97 3.09
CA GLU A 97 9.49 -13.03 4.12
C GLU A 97 10.63 -12.56 5.04
N ILE A 98 11.58 -13.44 5.38
CA ILE A 98 12.80 -13.09 6.13
C ILE A 98 13.65 -12.10 5.33
N ALA A 99 13.90 -12.37 4.04
CA ALA A 99 14.67 -11.48 3.16
C ALA A 99 14.03 -10.10 3.05
N LYS A 100 12.71 -10.05 2.84
CA LYS A 100 11.92 -8.80 2.84
C LYS A 100 12.04 -8.05 4.17
N ALA A 101 12.02 -8.74 5.31
CA ALA A 101 12.15 -8.12 6.62
C ALA A 101 13.55 -7.53 6.85
N TYR A 102 14.62 -8.24 6.46
CA TYR A 102 15.99 -7.70 6.46
C TYR A 102 16.10 -6.44 5.58
N ALA A 103 15.58 -6.49 4.35
CA ALA A 103 15.59 -5.35 3.43
C ALA A 103 14.85 -4.13 3.98
N LYS A 104 13.71 -4.34 4.66
CA LYS A 104 12.98 -3.25 5.34
C LYS A 104 13.79 -2.61 6.47
N LYS A 105 14.59 -3.40 7.20
CA LYS A 105 15.50 -2.90 8.25
C LYS A 105 16.76 -2.23 7.69
N GLY A 106 17.07 -2.46 6.41
CA GLY A 106 18.21 -1.88 5.70
C GLY A 106 19.44 -2.77 5.68
N ASP A 107 19.36 -4.00 6.19
CA ASP A 107 20.41 -4.99 6.02
C ASP A 107 20.22 -5.71 4.68
N PHE A 108 20.67 -5.04 3.63
CA PHE A 108 20.50 -5.53 2.27
C PHE A 108 21.39 -6.74 1.96
N THR A 109 22.60 -6.79 2.55
CA THR A 109 23.52 -7.91 2.37
C THR A 109 22.87 -9.21 2.84
N LYS A 110 22.27 -9.22 4.05
CA LYS A 110 21.56 -10.41 4.54
C LYS A 110 20.29 -10.68 3.75
N ALA A 111 19.56 -9.65 3.35
CA ALA A 111 18.37 -9.84 2.51
C ALA A 111 18.70 -10.58 1.20
N GLU A 112 19.75 -10.15 0.50
CA GLU A 112 20.20 -10.78 -0.73
C GLU A 112 20.77 -12.19 -0.51
N GLU A 113 21.53 -12.41 0.57
CA GLU A 113 22.05 -13.73 0.94
C GLU A 113 20.89 -14.73 1.14
N ILE A 114 19.85 -14.33 1.87
CA ILE A 114 18.68 -15.18 2.10
C ILE A 114 17.87 -15.38 0.81
N ALA A 115 17.66 -14.33 0.00
CA ALA A 115 16.95 -14.46 -1.26
C ALA A 115 17.61 -15.45 -2.23
N LYS A 116 18.94 -15.50 -2.27
CA LYS A 116 19.69 -16.47 -3.09
C LYS A 116 19.49 -17.93 -2.67
N LYS A 117 19.14 -18.19 -1.40
CA LYS A 117 18.88 -19.54 -0.87
C LYS A 117 17.48 -20.08 -1.21
N ILE A 118 16.62 -19.24 -1.82
CA ILE A 118 15.27 -19.64 -2.19
C ILE A 118 15.31 -20.49 -3.45
N SER A 119 14.77 -21.70 -3.38
CA SER A 119 14.70 -22.67 -4.48
C SER A 119 13.50 -22.41 -5.39
N ASN A 120 12.35 -22.02 -4.84
CA ASN A 120 11.16 -21.71 -5.61
C ASN A 120 11.26 -20.34 -6.30
N GLU A 121 11.29 -20.33 -7.63
CA GLU A 121 11.53 -19.13 -8.43
C GLU A 121 10.49 -18.02 -8.24
N THR A 122 9.21 -18.35 -8.01
CA THR A 122 8.19 -17.33 -7.72
C THR A 122 8.46 -16.63 -6.38
N HIS A 123 8.80 -17.39 -5.33
CA HIS A 123 9.13 -16.81 -4.01
C HIS A 123 10.46 -16.05 -4.05
N LYS A 124 11.43 -16.51 -4.84
CA LYS A 124 12.71 -15.84 -5.06
C LYS A 124 12.52 -14.50 -5.77
N SER A 125 11.72 -14.50 -6.83
CA SER A 125 11.33 -13.29 -7.56
C SER A 125 10.60 -12.29 -6.67
N TYR A 126 9.69 -12.76 -5.82
CA TYR A 126 9.04 -11.93 -4.80
C TYR A 126 10.05 -11.31 -3.82
N ALA A 127 10.99 -12.09 -3.29
CA ALA A 127 12.01 -11.60 -2.37
C ALA A 127 12.88 -10.52 -3.03
N PHE A 128 13.39 -10.76 -4.24
CA PHE A 128 14.16 -9.77 -4.98
C PHE A 128 13.35 -8.51 -5.33
N ALA A 129 12.07 -8.64 -5.66
CA ALA A 129 11.20 -7.48 -5.90
C ALA A 129 11.06 -6.59 -4.66
N GLU A 130 10.90 -7.18 -3.47
CA GLU A 130 10.82 -6.42 -2.22
C GLU A 130 12.19 -5.83 -1.81
N ILE A 131 13.31 -6.50 -2.10
CA ILE A 131 14.67 -5.96 -1.92
C ILE A 131 14.90 -4.75 -2.84
N ALA A 132 14.61 -4.88 -4.14
CA ALA A 132 14.75 -3.79 -5.11
C ALA A 132 13.93 -2.55 -4.72
N LYS A 133 12.68 -2.78 -4.27
CA LYS A 133 11.81 -1.72 -3.75
C LYS A 133 12.39 -1.05 -2.50
N ALA A 134 13.02 -1.81 -1.60
CA ALA A 134 13.65 -1.26 -0.40
C ALA A 134 14.89 -0.41 -0.74
N TYR A 135 15.76 -0.87 -1.66
CA TYR A 135 16.85 -0.06 -2.20
C TYR A 135 16.34 1.24 -2.86
N ALA A 136 15.31 1.16 -3.69
CA ALA A 136 14.71 2.33 -4.35
C ALA A 136 14.17 3.35 -3.33
N LYS A 137 13.57 2.88 -2.23
CA LYS A 137 13.11 3.74 -1.13
C LYS A 137 14.28 4.43 -0.43
N LYS A 138 15.42 3.76 -0.27
CA LYS A 138 16.67 4.32 0.26
C LYS A 138 17.46 5.16 -0.76
N ARG A 139 16.94 5.31 -1.98
CA ARG A 139 17.54 6.07 -3.09
C ARG A 139 18.83 5.48 -3.65
N ASP A 140 19.15 4.24 -3.30
CA ASP A 140 20.17 3.47 -4.02
C ASP A 140 19.53 2.86 -5.26
N PHE A 141 19.41 3.68 -6.30
CA PHE A 141 18.76 3.26 -7.52
C PHE A 141 19.59 2.30 -8.36
N THR A 142 20.93 2.36 -8.22
CA THR A 142 21.84 1.46 -8.93
C THR A 142 21.61 0.04 -8.46
N LYS A 143 21.63 -0.19 -7.14
CA LYS A 143 21.32 -1.52 -6.58
C LYS A 143 19.87 -1.92 -6.81
N ALA A 144 18.93 -0.98 -6.71
CA ALA A 144 17.52 -1.30 -7.00
C ALA A 144 17.34 -1.86 -8.43
N LEU A 145 17.99 -1.24 -9.42
CA LEU A 145 17.94 -1.69 -10.81
C LEU A 145 18.67 -3.02 -11.00
N GLU A 146 19.87 -3.18 -10.42
CA GLU A 146 20.64 -4.43 -10.48
C GLU A 146 19.82 -5.61 -9.94
N ILE A 147 19.16 -5.45 -8.79
CA ILE A 147 18.31 -6.48 -8.20
C ILE A 147 17.05 -6.73 -9.03
N ALA A 148 16.42 -5.69 -9.57
CA ALA A 148 15.24 -5.86 -10.42
C ALA A 148 15.55 -6.66 -11.70
N GLU A 149 16.76 -6.53 -12.26
CA GLU A 149 17.15 -7.31 -13.44
C GLU A 149 17.36 -8.80 -13.14
N LYS A 150 17.66 -9.18 -11.89
CA LYS A 150 17.80 -10.58 -11.45
C LYS A 150 16.48 -11.33 -11.28
N ILE A 151 15.34 -10.63 -11.40
CA ILE A 151 14.02 -11.23 -11.23
C ILE A 151 13.64 -11.99 -12.51
N SER A 152 13.34 -13.29 -12.36
CA SER A 152 12.96 -14.18 -13.46
C SER A 152 11.46 -14.09 -13.80
N ASP A 153 10.60 -13.90 -12.80
CA ASP A 153 9.16 -13.74 -13.00
C ASP A 153 8.82 -12.32 -13.50
N GLU A 154 8.21 -12.23 -14.69
CA GLU A 154 7.88 -10.96 -15.35
C GLU A 154 6.88 -10.08 -14.56
N GLY A 155 5.97 -10.70 -13.80
CA GLY A 155 5.02 -9.99 -12.95
C GLY A 155 5.73 -9.29 -11.79
N TRP A 156 6.59 -10.03 -11.09
CA TRP A 156 7.43 -9.48 -10.02
C TRP A 156 8.46 -8.47 -10.54
N LYS A 157 9.05 -8.71 -11.71
CA LYS A 157 9.99 -7.81 -12.37
C LYS A 157 9.32 -6.48 -12.71
N SER A 158 8.14 -6.54 -13.34
CA SER A 158 7.30 -5.38 -13.61
C SER A 158 6.95 -4.59 -12.35
N ARG A 159 6.59 -5.29 -11.26
CA ARG A 159 6.30 -4.66 -9.97
C ARG A 159 7.52 -3.96 -9.38
N ALA A 160 8.71 -4.56 -9.45
CA ALA A 160 9.96 -3.96 -8.98
C ALA A 160 10.28 -2.68 -9.76
N PHE A 161 10.26 -2.73 -11.09
CA PHE A 161 10.48 -1.53 -11.92
C PHE A 161 9.43 -0.44 -11.69
N ALA A 162 8.16 -0.80 -11.49
CA ALA A 162 7.13 0.18 -11.14
C ALA A 162 7.44 0.91 -9.82
N HIS A 163 7.92 0.19 -8.80
CA HIS A 163 8.37 0.79 -7.55
C HIS A 163 9.59 1.69 -7.72
N ILE A 164 10.56 1.28 -8.56
CA ILE A 164 11.75 2.09 -8.87
C ILE A 164 11.35 3.38 -9.60
N ALA A 165 10.48 3.29 -10.61
CA ALA A 165 9.96 4.44 -11.35
C ALA A 165 9.23 5.42 -10.42
N LYS A 166 8.36 4.90 -9.53
CA LYS A 166 7.71 5.69 -8.48
C LYS A 166 8.75 6.43 -7.64
N SER A 167 9.78 5.74 -7.16
CA SER A 167 10.82 6.36 -6.32
C SER A 167 11.57 7.45 -7.09
N TYR A 168 11.98 7.24 -8.33
CA TYR A 168 12.60 8.30 -9.15
C TYR A 168 11.70 9.54 -9.26
N ALA A 169 10.41 9.35 -9.52
CA ALA A 169 9.44 10.45 -9.60
C ALA A 169 9.30 11.22 -8.27
N GLU A 170 9.24 10.51 -7.14
CA GLU A 170 9.22 11.13 -5.81
C GLU A 170 10.49 11.94 -5.50
N LYS A 171 11.65 11.53 -6.06
CA LYS A 171 12.90 12.32 -5.98
C LYS A 171 12.87 13.52 -6.93
N GLY A 172 12.05 13.49 -7.98
CA GLY A 172 11.98 14.51 -9.02
C GLY A 172 12.70 14.19 -10.31
N ASP A 173 13.33 13.02 -10.40
CA ASP A 173 13.99 12.58 -11.62
C ASP A 173 12.97 11.89 -12.53
N PHE A 174 12.14 12.72 -13.16
CA PHE A 174 11.06 12.22 -14.00
C PHE A 174 11.55 11.59 -15.29
N THR A 175 12.70 12.02 -15.81
CA THR A 175 13.32 11.43 -17.01
C THR A 175 13.69 9.98 -16.76
N LYS A 176 14.37 9.68 -15.63
CA LYS A 176 14.65 8.29 -15.26
C LYS A 176 13.38 7.54 -14.92
N ALA A 177 12.43 8.15 -14.19
CA ALA A 177 11.16 7.51 -13.87
C ALA A 177 10.43 7.01 -15.15
N LEU A 178 10.31 7.87 -16.16
CA LEU A 178 9.69 7.54 -17.45
C LEU A 178 10.50 6.52 -18.25
N THR A 179 11.83 6.59 -18.21
CA THR A 179 12.69 5.58 -18.83
C THR A 179 12.44 4.19 -18.23
N ILE A 180 12.33 4.09 -16.90
CA ILE A 180 12.05 2.81 -16.24
C ILE A 180 10.66 2.26 -16.62
N THR A 181 9.67 3.09 -16.92
CA THR A 181 8.36 2.58 -17.37
C THR A 181 8.44 1.77 -18.67
N LYS A 182 9.46 1.97 -19.49
CA LYS A 182 9.70 1.17 -20.70
C LYS A 182 10.10 -0.27 -20.38
N LYS A 183 10.67 -0.53 -19.20
CA LYS A 183 11.05 -1.87 -18.71
C LYS A 183 9.88 -2.64 -18.06
N ILE A 184 8.69 -2.05 -17.99
CA ILE A 184 7.52 -2.68 -17.36
C ILE A 184 6.68 -3.37 -18.45
N SER A 185 6.66 -4.70 -18.44
CA SER A 185 5.87 -5.53 -19.36
C SER A 185 4.40 -5.59 -18.97
N SER A 186 4.09 -5.68 -17.67
CA SER A 186 2.72 -5.72 -17.16
C SER A 186 2.00 -4.38 -17.28
N GLU A 187 0.91 -4.34 -18.04
CA GLU A 187 0.11 -3.12 -18.25
C GLU A 187 -0.48 -2.56 -16.94
N THR A 188 -0.95 -3.43 -16.04
CA THR A 188 -1.44 -3.03 -14.71
C THR A 188 -0.36 -2.31 -13.90
N HIS A 189 0.88 -2.82 -13.90
CA HIS A 189 2.00 -2.20 -13.19
C HIS A 189 2.49 -0.92 -13.89
N LYS A 190 2.47 -0.88 -15.22
CA LYS A 190 2.84 0.29 -16.03
C LYS A 190 1.85 1.44 -15.80
N SER A 191 0.55 1.13 -15.84
CA SER A 191 -0.55 2.03 -15.48
C SER A 191 -0.40 2.59 -14.07
N TRP A 192 -0.07 1.74 -13.10
CA TRP A 192 0.22 2.17 -11.74
C TRP A 192 1.45 3.07 -11.63
N ALA A 193 2.52 2.79 -12.39
CA ALA A 193 3.72 3.63 -12.43
C ALA A 193 3.43 5.01 -13.03
N PHE A 194 2.72 5.08 -14.16
CA PHE A 194 2.29 6.35 -14.75
C PHE A 194 1.39 7.16 -13.80
N LYS A 195 0.46 6.52 -13.09
CA LYS A 195 -0.33 7.17 -12.03
C LYS A 195 0.56 7.83 -10.98
N ARG A 196 1.60 7.14 -10.51
CA ARG A 196 2.53 7.68 -9.50
C ARG A 196 3.35 8.83 -10.06
N ILE A 197 3.86 8.71 -11.28
CA ILE A 197 4.63 9.77 -11.96
C ILE A 197 3.77 11.02 -12.15
N ALA A 198 2.55 10.87 -12.67
CA ALA A 198 1.63 11.98 -12.90
C ALA A 198 1.24 12.69 -11.60
N LYS A 199 0.97 11.94 -10.53
CA LYS A 199 0.77 12.50 -9.18
C LYS A 199 1.97 13.33 -8.73
N SER A 200 3.19 12.81 -8.89
CA SER A 200 4.41 13.53 -8.48
C SER A 200 4.64 14.81 -9.30
N TYR A 201 4.33 14.82 -10.60
CA TYR A 201 4.33 16.05 -11.41
C TYR A 201 3.32 17.08 -10.87
N ALA A 202 2.10 16.63 -10.57
CA ALA A 202 1.06 17.51 -10.02
C ALA A 202 1.44 18.09 -8.65
N GLU A 203 2.06 17.29 -7.77
CA GLU A 203 2.54 17.75 -6.46
C GLU A 203 3.66 18.80 -6.58
N LYS A 204 4.49 18.72 -7.63
CA LYS A 204 5.49 19.73 -7.96
C LYS A 204 4.95 20.91 -8.77
N GLY A 205 3.65 20.89 -9.11
CA GLY A 205 2.97 21.99 -9.81
C GLY A 205 3.11 21.97 -11.33
N ASP A 206 3.74 20.95 -11.93
CA ASP A 206 3.83 20.78 -13.39
C ASP A 206 2.58 20.04 -13.89
N PHE A 207 1.47 20.77 -13.97
CA PHE A 207 0.18 20.19 -14.33
C PHE A 207 0.11 19.77 -15.79
N THR A 208 0.81 20.46 -16.69
CA THR A 208 0.87 20.12 -18.11
C THR A 208 1.48 18.73 -18.29
N LYS A 209 2.64 18.45 -17.68
CA LYS A 209 3.22 17.10 -17.75
C LYS A 209 2.39 16.08 -16.99
N ALA A 210 1.80 16.44 -15.85
CA ALA A 210 0.89 15.54 -15.13
C ALA A 210 -0.25 15.06 -16.03
N LEU A 211 -0.94 15.97 -16.73
CA LEU A 211 -2.03 15.65 -17.67
C LEU A 211 -1.54 14.82 -18.85
N THR A 212 -0.37 15.12 -19.41
CA THR A 212 0.22 14.33 -20.50
C THR A 212 0.50 12.89 -20.08
N ILE A 213 1.03 12.68 -18.86
CA ILE A 213 1.24 11.32 -18.34
C ILE A 213 -0.08 10.62 -18.02
N THR A 214 -1.12 11.34 -17.56
CA THR A 214 -2.45 10.75 -17.33
C THR A 214 -3.02 10.10 -18.59
N LYS A 215 -2.76 10.66 -19.77
CA LYS A 215 -3.19 10.05 -21.06
C LYS A 215 -2.57 8.67 -21.32
N LYS A 216 -1.41 8.36 -20.71
CA LYS A 216 -0.72 7.06 -20.83
C LYS A 216 -1.21 6.01 -19.82
N ILE A 217 -2.09 6.38 -18.90
CA ILE A 217 -2.66 5.46 -17.93
C ILE A 217 -3.81 4.71 -18.61
N SER A 218 -3.81 3.37 -18.56
CA SER A 218 -4.89 2.55 -19.12
C SER A 218 -6.09 2.37 -18.19
N SER A 219 -5.88 2.43 -16.87
CA SER A 219 -6.96 2.22 -15.88
C SER A 219 -7.73 3.51 -15.63
N GLU A 220 -9.04 3.49 -15.85
CA GLU A 220 -9.94 4.62 -15.58
C GLU A 220 -9.96 5.04 -14.11
N THR A 221 -9.94 4.08 -13.19
CA THR A 221 -9.82 4.37 -11.74
C THR A 221 -8.50 5.08 -11.43
N HIS A 222 -7.40 4.68 -12.09
CA HIS A 222 -6.12 5.37 -11.94
C HIS A 222 -6.13 6.78 -12.55
N LYS A 223 -6.79 7.00 -13.71
CA LYS A 223 -6.96 8.33 -14.30
C LYS A 223 -7.77 9.25 -13.39
N SER A 224 -8.92 8.78 -12.91
CA SER A 224 -9.79 9.51 -11.99
C SER A 224 -9.04 9.94 -10.72
N TYR A 225 -8.22 9.03 -10.17
CA TYR A 225 -7.33 9.37 -9.05
C TYR A 225 -6.37 10.52 -9.41
N VAL A 226 -5.70 10.49 -10.56
CA VAL A 226 -4.75 11.55 -10.92
C VAL A 226 -5.46 12.88 -11.20
N PHE A 227 -6.56 12.86 -11.95
CA PHE A 227 -7.36 14.06 -12.19
C PHE A 227 -7.84 14.69 -10.89
N ALA A 228 -8.25 13.88 -9.90
CA ALA A 228 -8.63 14.40 -8.60
C ALA A 228 -7.49 15.14 -7.88
N TYR A 229 -6.25 14.62 -7.94
CA TYR A 229 -5.09 15.29 -7.35
C TYR A 229 -4.71 16.57 -8.11
N ILE A 230 -4.81 16.57 -9.44
CA ILE A 230 -4.56 17.76 -10.27
C ILE A 230 -5.60 18.85 -9.98
N ALA A 231 -6.89 18.50 -9.99
CA ALA A 231 -7.98 19.44 -9.69
C ALA A 231 -7.86 20.03 -8.29
N LYS A 232 -7.55 19.20 -7.29
CA LYS A 232 -7.26 19.64 -5.91
C LYS A 232 -6.09 20.62 -5.85
N ALA A 233 -5.03 20.37 -6.63
CA ALA A 233 -3.86 21.25 -6.68
C ALA A 233 -4.18 22.61 -7.32
N TYR A 234 -4.96 22.64 -8.40
CA TYR A 234 -5.49 23.89 -8.99
C TYR A 234 -6.37 24.66 -8.00
N ALA A 235 -7.29 23.97 -7.32
CA ALA A 235 -8.15 24.58 -6.30
C ALA A 235 -7.35 25.19 -5.14
N LYS A 236 -6.28 24.53 -4.70
CA LYS A 236 -5.35 25.06 -3.68
C LYS A 236 -4.66 26.34 -4.16
N LYS A 237 -4.32 26.42 -5.45
CA LYS A 237 -3.77 27.63 -6.11
C LYS A 237 -4.84 28.68 -6.45
N ARG A 238 -6.11 28.45 -6.09
CA ARG A 238 -7.28 29.30 -6.38
C ARG A 238 -7.59 29.46 -7.88
N ASP A 239 -7.04 28.59 -8.71
CA ASP A 239 -7.46 28.47 -10.11
C ASP A 239 -8.67 27.53 -10.19
N PHE A 240 -9.82 28.08 -9.82
CA PHE A 240 -11.05 27.30 -9.74
C PHE A 240 -11.59 26.90 -11.11
N THR A 241 -11.33 27.69 -12.14
CA THR A 241 -11.73 27.37 -13.51
C THR A 241 -11.05 26.09 -13.98
N LYS A 242 -9.72 26.00 -13.85
CA LYS A 242 -9.00 24.76 -14.19
C LYS A 242 -9.35 23.62 -13.25
N ALA A 243 -9.55 23.88 -11.95
CA ALA A 243 -9.96 22.85 -11.02
C ALA A 243 -11.29 22.18 -11.45
N LEU A 244 -12.29 22.98 -11.84
CA LEU A 244 -13.58 22.48 -12.32
C LEU A 244 -13.44 21.77 -13.66
N GLU A 245 -12.70 22.33 -14.63
CA GLU A 245 -12.45 21.69 -15.94
C GLU A 245 -11.84 20.28 -15.78
N ILE A 246 -10.88 20.12 -14.87
CA ILE A 246 -10.27 18.81 -14.60
C ILE A 246 -11.21 17.89 -13.81
N THR A 247 -12.07 18.44 -12.95
CA THR A 247 -13.06 17.66 -12.20
C THR A 247 -14.06 16.98 -13.13
N GLU A 248 -14.43 17.63 -14.24
CA GLU A 248 -15.34 17.02 -15.23
C GLU A 248 -14.72 15.84 -15.98
N LYS A 249 -13.39 15.71 -15.99
CA LYS A 249 -12.69 14.56 -16.59
C LYS A 249 -12.66 13.33 -15.67
N ILE A 250 -13.19 13.43 -14.45
CA ILE A 250 -13.24 12.34 -13.48
C ILE A 250 -14.50 11.50 -13.73
N SER A 251 -14.31 10.24 -14.11
CA SER A 251 -15.40 9.28 -14.34
C SER A 251 -15.89 8.62 -13.05
N ASP A 252 -15.02 8.48 -12.05
CA ASP A 252 -15.37 7.89 -10.76
C ASP A 252 -16.14 8.88 -9.87
N ASN A 253 -17.39 8.55 -9.54
CA ASN A 253 -18.30 9.40 -8.77
C ASN A 253 -17.80 9.73 -7.36
N TYR A 254 -17.07 8.80 -6.72
CA TYR A 254 -16.49 9.04 -5.41
C TYR A 254 -15.38 10.10 -5.51
N TRP A 255 -14.46 9.94 -6.47
CA TRP A 255 -13.39 10.92 -6.70
C TRP A 255 -13.94 12.27 -7.15
N LYS A 256 -14.97 12.30 -7.99
CA LYS A 256 -15.62 13.55 -8.44
C LYS A 256 -16.25 14.29 -7.26
N SER A 257 -17.01 13.59 -6.42
CA SER A 257 -17.59 14.12 -5.19
C SER A 257 -16.55 14.65 -4.21
N TYR A 258 -15.46 13.90 -4.00
CA TYR A 258 -14.34 14.31 -3.14
C TYR A 258 -13.73 15.64 -3.59
N VAL A 259 -13.55 15.82 -4.90
CA VAL A 259 -12.95 17.04 -5.46
C VAL A 259 -13.91 18.22 -5.39
N PHE A 260 -15.20 18.04 -5.71
CA PHE A 260 -16.20 19.09 -5.54
C PHE A 260 -16.27 19.57 -4.09
N ALA A 261 -16.26 18.67 -3.11
CA ALA A 261 -16.22 19.03 -1.70
C ALA A 261 -14.98 19.89 -1.36
N TYR A 262 -13.82 19.53 -1.91
CA TYR A 262 -12.60 20.31 -1.72
C TYR A 262 -12.66 21.70 -2.38
N ILE A 263 -13.22 21.80 -3.59
CA ILE A 263 -13.40 23.07 -4.31
C ILE A 263 -14.39 23.97 -3.56
N ALA A 264 -15.52 23.44 -3.09
CA ALA A 264 -16.50 24.16 -2.30
C ALA A 264 -15.88 24.75 -1.02
N LYS A 265 -15.13 23.93 -0.26
CA LYS A 265 -14.33 24.39 0.89
C LYS A 265 -13.36 25.50 0.52
N ALA A 266 -12.70 25.40 -0.63
CA ALA A 266 -11.73 26.41 -1.08
C ALA A 266 -12.40 27.75 -1.48
N TYR A 267 -13.56 27.72 -2.14
CA TYR A 267 -14.39 28.91 -2.39
C TYR A 267 -14.85 29.57 -1.09
N ALA A 268 -15.35 28.77 -0.13
CA ALA A 268 -15.79 29.27 1.17
C ALA A 268 -14.66 29.97 1.94
N LYS A 269 -13.45 29.40 1.93
CA LYS A 269 -12.25 30.03 2.50
C LYS A 269 -11.85 31.33 1.82
N LYS A 270 -12.16 31.51 0.52
CA LYS A 270 -11.98 32.77 -0.21
C LYS A 270 -13.09 33.79 0.11
N GLY A 271 -14.19 33.36 0.72
CA GLY A 271 -15.35 34.19 1.06
C GLY A 271 -16.44 34.22 -0.01
N ASP A 272 -16.31 33.41 -1.07
CA ASP A 272 -17.28 33.27 -2.15
C ASP A 272 -18.26 32.13 -1.81
N PHE A 273 -19.23 32.44 -0.94
CA PHE A 273 -20.17 31.45 -0.41
C PHE A 273 -21.19 31.01 -1.44
N THR A 274 -21.60 31.89 -2.35
CA THR A 274 -22.53 31.56 -3.43
C THR A 274 -21.95 30.44 -4.29
N LYS A 275 -20.71 30.59 -4.79
CA LYS A 275 -20.08 29.51 -5.57
C LYS A 275 -19.80 28.28 -4.72
N ALA A 276 -19.43 28.45 -3.44
CA ALA A 276 -19.20 27.31 -2.56
C ALA A 276 -20.46 26.44 -2.42
N LEU A 277 -21.62 27.06 -2.18
CA LEU A 277 -22.92 26.38 -2.08
C LEU A 277 -23.32 25.74 -3.41
N THR A 278 -23.19 26.46 -4.54
CA THR A 278 -23.48 25.90 -5.87
C THR A 278 -22.65 24.65 -6.18
N ILE A 279 -21.36 24.63 -5.80
CA ILE A 279 -20.51 23.45 -6.00
C ILE A 279 -20.88 22.33 -5.01
N ALA A 280 -21.25 22.66 -3.77
CA ALA A 280 -21.66 21.66 -2.78
C ALA A 280 -22.91 20.89 -3.23
N GLU A 281 -23.85 21.56 -3.90
CA GLU A 281 -25.06 20.91 -4.44
C GLU A 281 -24.79 19.89 -5.54
N LYS A 282 -23.66 20.00 -6.25
CA LYS A 282 -23.25 19.05 -7.30
C LYS A 282 -22.69 17.74 -6.75
N ILE A 283 -22.48 17.63 -5.43
CA ILE A 283 -21.87 16.46 -4.80
C ILE A 283 -22.93 15.37 -4.66
N SER A 284 -22.71 14.21 -5.29
CA SER A 284 -23.64 13.07 -5.22
C SER A 284 -23.41 12.17 -4.01
N ASN A 285 -22.17 12.11 -3.48
CA ASN A 285 -21.89 11.35 -2.27
C ASN A 285 -22.27 12.16 -1.01
N GLU A 286 -23.26 11.69 -0.26
CA GLU A 286 -23.78 12.36 0.93
C GLU A 286 -22.72 12.71 1.98
N THR A 287 -21.79 11.80 2.28
CA THR A 287 -20.71 12.09 3.25
C THR A 287 -19.84 13.26 2.80
N ASN A 288 -19.46 13.31 1.53
CA ASN A 288 -18.70 14.43 0.97
C ASN A 288 -19.54 15.71 0.89
N LYS A 289 -20.85 15.59 0.63
CA LYS A 289 -21.79 16.72 0.58
C LYS A 289 -21.94 17.35 1.97
N SER A 290 -22.19 16.55 3.00
CA SER A 290 -22.26 17.00 4.40
C SER A 290 -20.96 17.67 4.84
N TYR A 291 -19.80 17.07 4.52
CA TYR A 291 -18.50 17.69 4.82
C TYR A 291 -18.31 19.04 4.12
N ALA A 292 -18.76 19.18 2.87
CA ALA A 292 -18.68 20.46 2.15
C ALA A 292 -19.53 21.54 2.84
N PHE A 293 -20.79 21.24 3.19
CA PHE A 293 -21.66 22.18 3.90
C PHE A 293 -21.14 22.55 5.28
N GLU A 294 -20.60 21.59 6.03
CA GLU A 294 -19.98 21.86 7.33
C GLU A 294 -18.84 22.88 7.21
N GLU A 295 -17.96 22.71 6.22
CA GLU A 295 -16.83 23.61 5.97
C GLU A 295 -17.28 25.00 5.50
N ILE A 296 -18.34 25.06 4.69
CA ILE A 296 -18.97 26.32 4.26
C ILE A 296 -19.54 27.05 5.49
N ALA A 297 -20.32 26.37 6.32
CA ALA A 297 -20.93 26.95 7.52
C ALA A 297 -19.86 27.47 8.51
N LYS A 298 -18.80 26.69 8.77
CA LYS A 298 -17.66 27.11 9.58
C LYS A 298 -16.98 28.37 9.03
N ALA A 299 -16.78 28.44 7.72
CA ALA A 299 -16.16 29.61 7.09
C ALA A 299 -17.07 30.84 7.15
N TYR A 300 -18.38 30.66 6.99
CA TYR A 300 -19.37 31.73 7.05
C TYR A 300 -19.47 32.32 8.47
N ALA A 301 -19.62 31.47 9.49
CA ALA A 301 -19.66 31.88 10.89
C ALA A 301 -18.40 32.67 11.29
N LYS A 302 -17.21 32.22 10.85
CA LYS A 302 -15.94 32.93 11.10
C LYS A 302 -15.91 34.31 10.43
N LYS A 303 -16.53 34.49 9.26
CA LYS A 303 -16.60 35.80 8.59
C LYS A 303 -17.51 36.74 9.36
N GLU A 304 -18.70 36.29 9.75
CA GLU A 304 -19.67 37.12 10.48
C GLU A 304 -19.14 37.53 11.87
N PHE A 305 -18.52 36.60 12.60
CA PHE A 305 -17.84 36.92 13.87
C PHE A 305 -16.72 37.98 13.73
N LYS A 306 -16.00 37.98 12.60
CA LYS A 306 -14.98 39.02 12.34
C LYS A 306 -15.59 40.37 12.01
N LYS A 307 -16.77 40.41 11.39
CA LYS A 307 -17.49 41.67 11.15
C LYS A 307 -18.04 42.25 12.45
N SER A 308 -18.61 41.41 13.32
CA SER A 308 -19.18 41.87 14.60
C SER A 308 -18.16 42.42 15.60
N LYS A 309 -16.86 42.20 15.38
CA LYS A 309 -15.77 42.82 16.17
C LYS A 309 -15.24 44.14 15.59
N ARG A 310 -15.67 44.50 14.37
CA ARG A 310 -15.23 45.71 13.66
C ARG A 310 -16.27 46.82 13.67
N ASN A 311 -17.50 46.48 14.05
CA ASN A 311 -18.57 47.40 14.38
C ASN A 311 -18.60 47.58 15.90
#